data_AF-A0A2V5QYI2-F1
#
_entry.id   AF-A0A2V5QYI2-F1
#
_cell.length_a   1.000
_cell.length_b   1.000
_cell.length_c   1.000
_cell.angle_alpha   90.00
_cell.angle_beta   90.00
_cell.angle_gamma   90.00
#
_symmetry.space_group_name_H-M   'P 1'
#
loop_
_entity.id
_entity.type
_entity.pdbx_description
1 polymer ?
#
loop_
_entity_poly.entity_id
_entity_poly.type
_entity_poly.pdbx_seq_one_letter_code
_entity_poly.pdbx_strand_id
1 'polypeptide(L)'
;MSPAPSADQESTNAVKLNIGAFEYAKELIKQGHIVPDGRGAWSEHHPSAVAENEFIRLRGFGEYAKWHLGIDVRYSENTKRRYKFPYGDFKNAHRCGMLAAKTRAHQYGYTEIENAASKLIKMIAQ
;
A
#
# COMPACT_ATOMS: atom_id res chain seq x y z
N MET A 1 -13.66 26.11 23.08
CA MET A 1 -13.55 25.63 21.69
C MET A 1 -12.13 25.13 21.46
N SER A 2 -11.93 23.84 21.21
CA SER A 2 -10.67 23.34 20.65
C SER A 2 -10.52 23.85 19.21
N PRO A 3 -9.30 24.19 18.74
CA PRO A 3 -9.11 24.61 17.37
C PRO A 3 -9.49 23.48 16.40
N ALA A 4 -10.16 23.83 15.31
CA ALA A 4 -10.42 22.89 14.22
C ALA A 4 -9.08 22.38 13.66
N PRO A 5 -8.98 21.09 13.28
CA PRO A 5 -7.78 20.57 12.65
C PRO A 5 -7.44 21.38 11.40
N SER A 6 -6.17 21.72 11.22
CA SER A 6 -5.68 22.39 10.00
C SER A 6 -5.97 21.53 8.77
N ALA A 7 -6.15 22.12 7.58
CA ALA A 7 -6.42 21.40 6.34
C ALA A 7 -5.40 20.27 6.03
N ASP A 8 -4.16 20.43 6.49
CA ASP A 8 -3.11 19.41 6.42
C ASP A 8 -3.40 18.20 7.33
N GLN A 9 -3.94 18.42 8.54
CA GLN A 9 -4.34 17.38 9.49
C GLN A 9 -5.57 16.59 9.01
N GLU A 10 -6.53 17.24 8.36
CA GLU A 10 -7.68 16.56 7.74
C GLU A 10 -7.25 15.68 6.55
N SER A 11 -6.24 16.13 5.80
CA SER A 11 -5.66 15.39 4.69
C SER A 11 -4.86 14.17 5.13
N THR A 12 -4.18 14.24 6.29
CA THR A 12 -3.47 13.10 6.88
C THR A 12 -4.43 12.08 7.53
N ASN A 13 -5.49 12.54 8.21
CA ASN A 13 -6.47 11.64 8.85
C ASN A 13 -7.39 10.89 7.87
N ALA A 14 -7.49 11.38 6.63
CA ALA A 14 -8.27 10.73 5.59
C ALA A 14 -7.67 9.40 5.12
N VAL A 15 -6.35 9.22 5.21
CA VAL A 15 -5.68 8.00 4.75
C VAL A 15 -5.30 7.15 5.95
N LYS A 16 -5.88 5.95 6.03
CA LYS A 16 -5.69 5.02 7.14
C LYS A 16 -4.98 3.75 6.67
N LEU A 17 -4.32 3.07 7.61
CA LEU A 17 -3.73 1.76 7.35
C LEU A 17 -4.81 0.76 6.92
N ASN A 18 -4.57 0.08 5.81
CA ASN A 18 -5.34 -1.07 5.39
C ASN A 18 -4.85 -2.33 6.11
N ILE A 19 -5.51 -2.69 7.21
CA ILE A 19 -5.16 -3.87 8.01
C ILE A 19 -5.25 -5.16 7.19
N GLY A 20 -6.25 -5.28 6.30
CA GLY A 20 -6.41 -6.45 5.44
C GLY A 20 -5.24 -6.61 4.46
N ALA A 21 -4.77 -5.51 3.87
CA ALA A 21 -3.59 -5.54 3.02
C ALA A 21 -2.30 -5.85 3.78
N PHE A 22 -2.15 -5.33 5.00
CA PHE A 22 -1.01 -5.62 5.84
C PHE A 22 -0.93 -7.11 6.22
N GLU A 23 -2.05 -7.71 6.64
CA GLU A 23 -2.11 -9.14 6.96
C GLU A 23 -1.92 -10.02 5.72
N TYR A 24 -2.47 -9.62 4.57
CA TYR A 24 -2.25 -10.31 3.30
C TYR A 24 -0.77 -10.28 2.88
N ALA A 25 -0.10 -9.12 3.02
CA ALA A 25 1.33 -9.00 2.75
C ALA A 25 2.18 -9.91 3.65
N LYS A 26 1.85 -10.01 4.95
CA LYS A 26 2.52 -10.93 5.88
C LYS A 26 2.38 -12.37 5.43
N GLU A 27 1.20 -12.75 4.96
CA GLU A 27 0.94 -14.10 4.49
C GLU A 27 1.75 -14.42 3.22
N LEU A 28 1.78 -13.49 2.25
CA LEU A 28 2.64 -13.63 1.06
C LEU A 28 4.12 -13.81 1.44
N ILE A 29 4.62 -13.02 2.40
CA ILE A 29 6.00 -13.15 2.88
C ILE A 29 6.25 -14.54 3.48
N LYS A 30 5.36 -15.02 4.34
CA LYS A 30 5.49 -16.35 4.96
C LYS A 30 5.44 -17.49 3.93
N GLN A 31 4.65 -17.32 2.88
CA GLN A 31 4.53 -18.28 1.78
C GLN A 31 5.68 -18.20 0.77
N GLY A 32 6.59 -17.23 0.91
CA GLY A 32 7.70 -17.01 -0.03
C GLY A 32 7.30 -16.33 -1.34
N HIS A 33 6.07 -15.79 -1.43
CA HIS A 33 5.61 -14.99 -2.57
C HIS A 33 6.18 -13.56 -2.52
N ILE A 34 7.51 -13.48 -2.61
CA ILE A 34 8.26 -12.23 -2.47
C ILE A 34 9.26 -12.03 -3.60
N VAL A 35 9.48 -10.76 -3.94
CA VAL A 35 10.60 -10.32 -4.78
C VAL A 35 11.56 -9.52 -3.90
N PRO A 36 12.70 -10.12 -3.47
CA PRO A 36 13.57 -9.54 -2.46
C PRO A 36 14.44 -8.39 -2.97
N ASP A 37 14.94 -8.44 -4.21
CA ASP A 37 15.91 -7.47 -4.71
C ASP A 37 15.65 -7.02 -6.15
N GLY A 38 15.45 -5.70 -6.26
CA GLY A 38 15.60 -4.90 -7.47
C GLY A 38 15.91 -3.48 -6.98
N ARG A 39 17.19 -3.14 -6.86
CA ARG A 39 17.59 -1.76 -6.52
C ARG A 39 17.12 -0.84 -7.64
N GLY A 40 16.17 0.04 -7.34
CA GLY A 40 16.01 1.29 -8.11
C GLY A 40 14.79 1.46 -9.03
N ALA A 41 13.86 0.51 -9.16
CA ALA A 41 12.75 0.72 -10.11
C ALA A 41 11.36 0.24 -9.65
N TRP A 42 10.89 0.70 -8.49
CA TRP A 42 9.46 0.54 -8.18
C TRP A 42 8.56 1.22 -9.22
N SER A 43 9.03 2.30 -9.87
CA SER A 43 8.34 2.94 -10.99
C SER A 43 8.17 2.03 -12.22
N GLU A 44 9.04 1.04 -12.41
CA GLU A 44 8.94 0.06 -13.49
C GLU A 44 8.19 -1.21 -13.07
N HIS A 45 8.18 -1.53 -11.77
CA HIS A 45 7.53 -2.73 -11.22
C HIS A 45 6.07 -2.51 -10.79
N HIS A 46 5.63 -1.26 -10.67
CA HIS A 46 4.23 -0.96 -10.41
C HIS A 46 3.35 -1.40 -11.59
N PRO A 47 2.23 -2.10 -11.37
CA PRO A 47 1.30 -2.46 -12.44
C PRO A 47 0.90 -1.26 -13.29
N SER A 48 0.89 -1.43 -14.62
CA SER A 48 0.37 -0.39 -15.51
C SER A 48 -1.12 -0.16 -15.24
N ALA A 49 -1.65 1.02 -15.60
CA ALA A 49 -3.07 1.31 -15.45
C ALA A 49 -3.97 0.26 -16.17
N VAL A 50 -3.47 -0.33 -17.27
CA VAL A 50 -4.13 -1.43 -17.99
C VAL A 50 -4.16 -2.70 -17.13
N ALA A 51 -3.03 -3.09 -16.55
CA ALA A 51 -2.93 -4.27 -15.69
C ALA A 51 -3.80 -4.14 -14.44
N GLU A 52 -3.85 -2.95 -13.81
CA GLU A 52 -4.77 -2.67 -12.71
C GLU A 52 -6.24 -2.83 -13.12
N ASN A 53 -6.63 -2.25 -14.25
CA ASN A 53 -8.01 -2.29 -14.73
C ASN A 53 -8.44 -3.73 -15.03
N GLU A 54 -7.56 -4.51 -15.66
CA GLU A 54 -7.81 -5.92 -15.96
C GLU A 54 -7.92 -6.75 -14.67
N PHE A 55 -7.03 -6.52 -13.70
CA PHE A 55 -7.10 -7.17 -12.40
C PHE A 55 -8.42 -6.87 -11.69
N ILE A 56 -8.83 -5.59 -11.64
CA ILE A 56 -10.11 -5.19 -11.04
C ILE A 56 -11.30 -5.79 -11.80
N ARG A 57 -11.26 -5.83 -13.12
CA ARG A 57 -12.31 -6.44 -13.95
C ARG A 57 -12.49 -7.93 -13.63
N LEU A 58 -11.38 -8.65 -13.43
CA LEU A 58 -11.38 -10.10 -13.20
C LEU A 58 -11.60 -10.49 -11.73
N ARG A 59 -11.13 -9.67 -10.78
CA ARG A 59 -11.01 -10.03 -9.36
C ARG A 59 -11.77 -9.09 -8.42
N GLY A 60 -12.19 -7.93 -8.91
CA GLY A 60 -12.92 -6.92 -8.15
C GLY A 60 -12.03 -6.04 -7.27
N PHE A 61 -12.65 -4.99 -6.71
CA PHE A 61 -11.97 -4.03 -5.84
C PHE A 61 -11.54 -4.62 -4.50
N GLY A 62 -12.24 -5.63 -3.98
CA GLY A 62 -11.85 -6.32 -2.75
C GLY A 62 -10.49 -6.99 -2.84
N GLU A 63 -10.21 -7.67 -3.98
CA GLU A 63 -8.88 -8.24 -4.23
C GLU A 63 -7.86 -7.13 -4.48
N TYR A 64 -8.22 -6.08 -5.22
CA TYR A 64 -7.32 -4.95 -5.49
C TYR A 64 -6.90 -4.23 -4.20
N ALA A 65 -7.81 -4.10 -3.24
CA ALA A 65 -7.57 -3.49 -1.93
C ALA A 65 -6.44 -4.18 -1.17
N LYS A 66 -6.33 -5.51 -1.28
CA LYS A 66 -5.30 -6.29 -0.56
C LYS A 66 -3.88 -5.89 -0.93
N TRP A 67 -3.67 -5.28 -2.09
CA TRP A 67 -2.35 -4.89 -2.62
C TRP A 67 -1.90 -3.47 -2.23
N HIS A 68 -2.67 -2.78 -1.38
CA HIS A 68 -2.49 -1.36 -1.06
C HIS A 68 -2.54 -1.12 0.45
N LEU A 69 -1.44 -0.63 1.03
CA LEU A 69 -1.31 -0.43 2.48
C LEU A 69 -2.14 0.76 3.02
N GLY A 70 -2.62 1.66 2.17
CA GLY A 70 -3.44 2.79 2.59
C GLY A 70 -4.84 2.79 1.98
N ILE A 71 -5.82 3.24 2.75
CA ILE A 71 -7.19 3.54 2.31
C ILE A 71 -7.47 5.02 2.57
N ASP A 72 -7.74 5.76 1.51
CA ASP A 72 -8.25 7.14 1.55
C ASP A 72 -9.77 7.12 1.64
N VAL A 73 -10.29 7.32 2.85
CA VAL A 73 -11.72 7.13 3.17
C VAL A 73 -12.64 8.13 2.48
N ARG A 74 -12.10 9.19 1.86
CA ARG A 74 -12.85 10.18 1.09
C ARG A 74 -13.40 9.65 -0.22
N TYR A 75 -12.84 8.55 -0.74
CA TYR A 75 -13.25 7.96 -2.02
C TYR A 75 -14.03 6.66 -1.81
N SER A 76 -15.00 6.36 -2.69
CA SER A 76 -15.80 5.14 -2.63
C SER A 76 -14.95 3.86 -2.82
N GLU A 77 -15.40 2.74 -2.26
CA GLU A 77 -14.74 1.43 -2.33
C GLU A 77 -14.52 0.95 -3.77
N ASN A 78 -15.40 1.34 -4.69
CA ASN A 78 -15.27 0.98 -6.10
C ASN A 78 -14.45 2.00 -6.91
N THR A 79 -13.48 2.66 -6.28
CA THR A 79 -12.61 3.63 -6.95
C THR A 79 -11.13 3.36 -6.68
N LYS A 80 -10.32 3.32 -7.74
CA LYS A 80 -8.88 3.06 -7.62
C LYS A 80 -8.19 4.08 -6.71
N ARG A 81 -8.63 5.34 -6.78
CA ARG A 81 -8.05 6.44 -5.99
C ARG A 81 -8.14 6.23 -4.47
N ARG A 82 -9.10 5.43 -3.99
CA ARG A 82 -9.21 5.05 -2.57
C ARG A 82 -7.97 4.29 -2.09
N TYR A 83 -7.38 3.46 -2.93
CA TYR A 83 -6.30 2.56 -2.52
C TYR A 83 -4.94 3.21 -2.79
N LYS A 84 -4.10 3.27 -1.75
CA LYS A 84 -2.82 3.98 -1.73
C LYS A 84 -1.70 3.04 -1.29
N PHE A 85 -0.45 3.44 -1.54
CA PHE A 85 0.74 2.70 -1.11
C PHE A 85 0.75 1.24 -1.63
N PRO A 86 0.76 1.05 -2.96
CA PRO A 86 0.91 -0.28 -3.54
C PRO A 86 2.26 -0.88 -3.12
N TYR A 87 2.28 -2.20 -2.91
CA TYR A 87 3.49 -2.90 -2.46
C TYR A 87 3.80 -4.19 -3.23
N GLY A 88 2.99 -4.57 -4.22
CA GLY A 88 3.20 -5.75 -5.05
C GLY A 88 2.60 -5.62 -6.45
N ASP A 89 2.72 -6.69 -7.23
CA ASP A 89 2.38 -6.74 -8.65
C ASP A 89 1.13 -7.60 -8.96
N PHE A 90 0.27 -7.78 -7.95
CA PHE A 90 -0.87 -8.71 -7.98
C PHE A 90 -0.53 -10.21 -7.95
N LYS A 91 0.75 -10.56 -7.79
CA LYS A 91 1.23 -11.95 -7.63
C LYS A 91 2.17 -12.11 -6.44
N ASN A 92 3.15 -11.23 -6.33
CA ASN A 92 4.19 -11.25 -5.30
C ASN A 92 4.25 -9.92 -4.57
N ALA A 93 4.68 -9.96 -3.32
CA ALA A 93 5.00 -8.78 -2.54
C ALA A 93 6.44 -8.33 -2.87
N HIS A 94 6.64 -7.05 -3.17
CA HIS A 94 7.94 -6.53 -3.61
C HIS A 94 8.59 -5.73 -2.49
N ARG A 95 9.83 -6.08 -2.12
CA ARG A 95 10.57 -5.33 -1.09
C ARG A 95 10.77 -3.86 -1.50
N CYS A 96 11.03 -3.60 -2.78
CA CYS A 96 11.15 -2.23 -3.32
C CYS A 96 9.83 -1.45 -3.23
N GLY A 97 8.68 -2.10 -3.42
CA GLY A 97 7.36 -1.50 -3.23
C GLY A 97 7.09 -1.13 -1.78
N MET A 98 7.45 -2.01 -0.85
CA MET A 98 7.34 -1.71 0.59
C MET A 98 8.27 -0.56 1.01
N LEU A 99 9.49 -0.48 0.46
CA LEU A 99 10.40 0.65 0.69
C LEU A 99 9.81 1.96 0.16
N ALA A 100 9.29 1.96 -1.07
CA ALA A 100 8.64 3.12 -1.64
C ALA A 100 7.41 3.56 -0.83
N ALA A 101 6.61 2.60 -0.36
CA ALA A 101 5.48 2.84 0.52
C ALA A 101 5.92 3.49 1.84
N LYS A 102 6.97 2.95 2.48
CA LYS A 102 7.55 3.51 3.71
C LYS A 102 8.02 4.96 3.50
N THR A 103 8.84 5.22 2.48
CA THR A 103 9.40 6.55 2.22
C THR A 103 8.29 7.58 1.97
N ARG A 104 7.28 7.24 1.16
CA ARG A 104 6.16 8.15 0.90
C ARG A 104 5.31 8.35 2.15
N ALA A 105 5.04 7.29 2.92
CA ALA A 105 4.26 7.40 4.15
C ALA A 105 4.93 8.35 5.14
N HIS A 106 6.26 8.25 5.29
CA HIS A 106 7.05 9.17 6.09
C HIS A 106 6.94 10.63 5.60
N GLN A 107 7.13 10.86 4.30
CA GLN A 107 7.07 12.20 3.69
C GLN A 107 5.73 12.92 3.93
N TYR A 108 4.63 12.18 3.99
CA TYR A 108 3.28 12.73 4.19
C TYR A 108 2.74 12.56 5.63
N GLY A 109 3.57 12.08 6.56
CA GLY A 109 3.19 11.93 7.98
C GLY A 109 2.21 10.78 8.27
N TYR A 110 2.12 9.76 7.42
CA TYR A 110 1.26 8.58 7.63
C TYR A 110 1.97 7.52 8.47
N THR A 111 2.17 7.80 9.75
CA THR A 111 2.99 6.99 10.69
C THR A 111 2.56 5.52 10.78
N GLU A 112 1.26 5.21 10.79
CA GLU A 112 0.78 3.82 10.85
C GLU A 112 1.19 3.01 9.61
N ILE A 113 1.11 3.63 8.43
CA ILE A 113 1.49 3.02 7.16
C ILE A 113 3.01 2.85 7.08
N GLU A 114 3.77 3.86 7.54
CA GLU A 114 5.23 3.78 7.62
C GLU A 114 5.70 2.62 8.51
N ASN A 115 5.08 2.47 9.69
CA ASN A 115 5.37 1.40 10.63
C ASN A 115 5.00 0.03 10.07
N ALA A 116 3.84 -0.10 9.44
CA ALA A 116 3.41 -1.33 8.77
C ALA A 116 4.40 -1.75 7.68
N ALA A 117 4.76 -0.83 6.78
CA ALA A 117 5.73 -1.09 5.72
C ALA A 117 7.11 -1.49 6.29
N SER A 118 7.58 -0.78 7.33
CA SER A 118 8.83 -1.10 8.03
C SER A 118 8.83 -2.50 8.62
N LYS A 119 7.70 -2.96 9.16
CA LYS A 119 7.55 -4.31 9.72
C LYS A 119 7.61 -5.38 8.62
N LEU A 120 6.95 -5.16 7.48
CA LEU A 120 7.01 -6.09 6.34
C LEU A 120 8.44 -6.20 5.78
N ILE A 121 9.15 -5.08 5.63
CA ILE A 121 10.54 -5.08 5.16
C ILE A 121 11.45 -5.89 6.09
N LYS A 122 11.26 -5.76 7.42
CA LYS A 122 12.01 -6.55 8.40
C LYS A 122 11.73 -8.05 8.30
N MET A 123 10.49 -8.45 7.99
CA MET A 123 10.14 -9.86 7.82
C MET A 123 10.77 -10.49 6.57
N ILE A 124 11.02 -9.71 5.52
CA ILE A 124 11.70 -10.18 4.30
C ILE A 124 13.21 -10.38 4.53
N ALA A 125 13.80 -9.64 5.46
CA ALA A 125 15.24 -9.66 5.72
C ALA A 125 15.67 -10.72 6.76
N GLN A 126 14.77 -11.62 7.17
CA GLN A 126 15.01 -12.68 8.16
C GLN A 126 15.17 -14.04 7.50
#